data_AF-V4K725-F1
#
_entry.id   AF-V4K725-F1
#
_cell.length_a   1.000
_cell.length_b   1.000
_cell.length_c   1.000
_cell.angle_alpha   90.00
_cell.angle_beta   90.00
_cell.angle_gamma   90.00
#
_symmetry.space_group_name_H-M   'P 1'
#
loop_
_entity.id
_entity.type
_entity.pdbx_description
1 polymer ?
#
loop_
_entity_poly.entity_id
_entity_poly.type
_entity_poly.pdbx_seq_one_letter_code
_entity_poly.pdbx_strand_id
1 'polypeptide(L)' 'MSSLLVVVEAVVVVKLRCPYCGYIWDYRGKKTRYATCPNCLRKVDIQKNRVE' A
#
# COMPACT_ATOMS: atom_id res chain seq x y z
N MET A 1 -28.56 22.74 9.33
CA MET A 1 -27.30 22.99 8.61
C MET A 1 -26.16 22.50 9.47
N SER A 2 -25.88 21.20 9.49
CA SER A 2 -24.66 20.68 10.13
C SER A 2 -24.26 19.46 9.33
N SER A 3 -23.38 19.70 8.37
CA SER A 3 -22.94 18.72 7.38
C SER A 3 -22.08 17.67 8.08
N LEU A 4 -22.65 16.47 8.25
CA LEU A 4 -21.92 15.23 8.48
C LEU A 4 -21.11 14.90 7.23
N LEU A 5 -19.93 15.51 7.10
CA LEU A 5 -18.90 15.07 6.17
C LEU A 5 -18.19 13.88 6.80
N VAL A 6 -18.82 12.71 6.71
CA VAL A 6 -18.13 11.43 6.83
C VAL A 6 -17.16 11.37 5.67
N VAL A 7 -15.94 11.86 5.89
CA VAL A 7 -14.80 11.54 5.03
C VAL A 7 -14.60 10.05 5.17
N VAL A 8 -15.27 9.29 4.31
CA VAL A 8 -14.81 7.96 3.93
C VAL A 8 -13.44 8.19 3.28
N GLU A 9 -12.40 8.30 4.11
CA GLU A 9 -11.02 8.16 3.65
C GLU A 9 -10.98 6.77 3.05
N ALA A 10 -11.17 6.68 1.74
CA ALA A 10 -11.04 5.44 1.00
C ALA A 10 -9.61 4.96 1.23
N VAL A 11 -9.44 4.04 2.19
CA VAL A 11 -8.15 3.42 2.47
C VAL A 11 -7.87 2.55 1.26
N VAL A 12 -7.16 3.11 0.28
CA VAL A 12 -6.75 2.39 -0.92
C VAL A 12 -5.80 1.29 -0.47
N VAL A 13 -6.32 0.06 -0.45
CA VAL A 13 -5.52 -1.13 -0.19
C VAL A 13 -4.83 -1.51 -1.50
N VAL A 14 -3.50 -1.46 -1.53
CA VAL A 14 -2.72 -1.86 -2.70
C VAL A 14 -2.04 -3.19 -2.40
N LYS A 15 -2.35 -4.22 -3.16
CA LYS A 15 -1.65 -5.50 -3.04
C LYS A 15 -0.30 -5.41 -3.74
N LEU A 16 0.77 -5.71 -3.02
CA LEU A 16 2.15 -5.59 -3.50
C LEU A 16 2.86 -6.93 -3.41
N ARG A 17 3.75 -7.20 -4.37
CA ARG A 17 4.70 -8.32 -4.34
C ARG A 17 6.12 -7.80 -4.19
N CYS A 18 6.88 -8.30 -3.23
CA CYS A 18 8.28 -7.92 -3.08
C CYS A 18 9.12 -8.53 -4.20
N PRO A 19 9.86 -7.75 -5.01
CA PRO A 19 10.70 -8.28 -6.08
C PRO A 19 11.95 -9.02 -5.56
N TYR A 20 12.28 -8.86 -4.27
CA TYR A 20 13.49 -9.45 -3.67
C TYR A 20 13.24 -10.79 -3.01
N CYS A 21 12.09 -10.97 -2.35
CA CYS A 21 11.77 -12.19 -1.59
C CYS A 21 10.45 -12.85 -2.01
N GLY A 22 9.71 -12.24 -2.94
CA GLY A 22 8.44 -12.77 -3.42
C GLY A 22 7.23 -12.59 -2.50
N TYR A 23 7.42 -12.12 -1.25
CA TYR A 23 6.33 -11.93 -0.29
C TYR A 23 5.26 -10.96 -0.81
N ILE A 24 3.98 -11.33 -0.63
CA ILE A 24 2.83 -10.54 -1.07
C ILE A 24 2.09 -9.99 0.16
N TRP A 25 1.74 -8.71 0.15
CA TRP A 25 0.99 -8.09 1.24
C TRP A 25 0.08 -6.95 0.79
N ASP A 26 -0.91 -6.67 1.63
CA ASP A 26 -1.83 -5.55 1.47
C ASP A 26 -1.23 -4.29 2.09
N TYR A 27 -0.81 -3.35 1.23
CA TYR A 27 -0.31 -2.06 1.66
C TYR A 27 -1.47 -1.08 1.89
N ARG A 28 -1.59 -0.61 3.14
CA ARG A 28 -2.64 0.33 3.60
C ARG A 28 -2.10 1.72 3.98
N GLY A 29 -0.87 2.03 3.59
CA GLY A 29 -0.22 3.27 4.00
C GLY A 29 -0.53 4.44 3.07
N LYS A 30 -0.23 5.67 3.54
CA LYS A 30 -0.44 6.91 2.77
C LYS A 30 0.64 7.18 1.72
N LYS A 31 1.76 6.41 1.70
CA LYS A 31 2.86 6.64 0.75
C LYS A 31 2.50 6.04 -0.60
N THR A 32 2.82 6.74 -1.68
CA THR A 32 2.47 6.32 -3.05
C THR A 32 3.64 5.78 -3.86
N ARG A 33 4.88 6.04 -3.42
CA ARG A 33 6.11 5.63 -4.13
C ARG A 33 6.77 4.38 -3.58
N TYR A 34 7.03 4.32 -2.28
CA TYR A 34 7.78 3.22 -1.67
C TYR A 34 7.10 2.67 -0.42
N ALA A 35 7.05 1.34 -0.34
CA ALA A 35 6.68 0.59 0.85
C ALA A 35 7.88 -0.22 1.33
N THR A 36 7.94 -0.48 2.63
CA THR A 36 8.93 -1.41 3.18
C THR A 36 8.31 -2.80 3.17
N CYS A 37 9.00 -3.77 2.56
CA CYS A 37 8.59 -5.17 2.63
C CYS A 37 8.66 -5.64 4.09
N PRO A 38 7.57 -6.16 4.68
CA PRO A 38 7.58 -6.60 6.08
C PRO A 38 8.41 -7.88 6.30
N ASN A 39 8.66 -8.66 5.24
CA ASN A 39 9.42 -9.90 5.34
C ASN A 39 10.95 -9.70 5.26
N CYS A 40 11.42 -8.91 4.29
CA CYS A 40 12.87 -8.73 4.06
C CYS A 40 13.38 -7.30 4.32
N LEU A 41 12.50 -6.41 4.80
CA LEU A 41 12.79 -5.02 5.16
C LEU A 41 13.37 -4.13 4.04
N ARG A 42 13.37 -4.62 2.79
CA ARG A 42 13.79 -3.84 1.62
C ARG A 42 12.69 -2.88 1.18
N LYS A 43 13.11 -1.74 0.60
CA LYS A 43 12.21 -0.79 -0.04
C LYS A 43 11.70 -1.37 -1.36
N VAL A 44 10.39 -1.34 -1.55
CA VAL A 44 9.69 -1.82 -2.74
C VAL A 44 8.92 -0.67 -3.35
N ASP A 45 9.05 -0.50 -4.66
CA ASP A 45 8.29 0.50 -5.43
C ASP A 45 6.83 0.06 -5.53
N ILE A 46 5.92 0.90 -5.02
CA ILE A 46 4.49 0.59 -4.90
C ILE A 46 3.82 0.57 -6.27
N GLN A 47 4.26 1.37 -7.24
CA GLN A 47 3.62 1.45 -8.55
C GLN A 47 4.06 0.28 -9.44
N LYS A 48 5.35 -0.06 -9.39
CA LYS A 48 5.92 -1.12 -10.25
C LYS A 48 5.61 -2.54 -9.79
N ASN A 49 5.32 -2.74 -8.51
CA ASN A 49 5.18 -4.07 -7.93
C ASN A 49 3.76 -4.37 -7.42
N ARG A 50 2.75 -3.72 -8.01
CA ARG A 50 1.34 -4.06 -7.77
C ARG A 50 1.02 -5.43 -8.36
N VAL A 51 0.12 -6.13 -7.70
CA VAL A 51 -0.45 -7.39 -8.19
C VAL A 51 -1.96 -7.21 -8.18
N GLU A 52 -2.59 -7.34 -9.36
CA GLU A 52 -4.06 -7.39 -9.53
C GLU A 52 -4.61 -8.76 -9.10
#